data_AF-A0A1P8MSG3-F1
#
_entry.id   AF-A0A1P8MSG3-F1
#
_cell.length_a   1.000
_cell.length_b   1.000
_cell.length_c   1.000
_cell.angle_alpha   90.00
_cell.angle_beta   90.00
_cell.angle_gamma   90.00
#
_symmetry.space_group_name_H-M   'P 1'
#
loop_
_entity.id
_entity.type
_entity.pdbx_description
1 polymer ?
#
loop_
_entity_poly.entity_id
_entity_poly.type
_entity_poly.pdbx_seq_one_letter_code
_entity_poly.pdbx_strand_id
1 'polypeptide(L)'
;MFERVRRFQEFLVESGFSRNVLALPAPKTLLIEDFSAKDEAGTVVFARTVVEPEIVEVSRDLFASGHYNLAVHNAFKAVDNFVRTKSGSGQSGTSGMRVAFNNKEPKLVWSDRTNDAERDEQEGYSHIFAGAMLGIRNPVTHEFGWVSDEQTALELLVVAQHLLRKAKVAYRP
;
A
#
# COMPACT_ATOMS: atom_id res chain seq x y z
N MET A 1 15.79 -25.10 29.45
CA MET A 1 16.92 -24.28 28.95
C MET A 1 17.15 -23.05 29.83
N PHE A 2 16.11 -22.28 30.14
CA PHE A 2 16.16 -21.08 31.00
C PHE A 2 16.70 -21.31 32.43
N GLU A 3 16.43 -22.47 33.01
CA GLU A 3 16.81 -22.80 34.39
C GLU A 3 18.32 -23.02 34.57
N ARG A 4 19.03 -23.37 33.49
CA ARG A 4 20.50 -23.47 33.48
C ARG A 4 21.16 -22.09 33.42
N VAL A 5 20.54 -21.15 32.73
CA VAL A 5 21.05 -19.77 32.59
C VAL A 5 20.95 -19.04 33.93
N ARG A 6 19.83 -19.22 34.65
CA ARG A 6 19.64 -18.61 35.97
C ARG A 6 20.66 -19.10 37.01
N ARG A 7 20.91 -20.41 37.08
CA ARG A 7 21.93 -20.96 37.99
C ARG A 7 23.35 -20.46 37.68
N PHE A 8 23.67 -20.24 36.42
CA PHE A 8 24.96 -19.70 36.01
C PHE A 8 25.12 -18.23 36.43
N GLN A 9 24.05 -17.44 36.36
CA GLN A 9 24.05 -16.05 36.83
C GLN A 9 24.18 -15.97 38.36
N GLU A 10 23.51 -16.83 39.10
CA GLU A 10 23.61 -16.92 40.57
C GLU A 10 25.05 -17.30 41.00
N PHE A 11 25.68 -18.27 40.31
CA PHE A 11 27.07 -18.67 40.56
C PHE A 11 28.09 -17.54 40.34
N LEU A 12 27.90 -16.70 39.32
CA LEU A 12 28.80 -15.57 39.03
C LEU A 12 28.73 -14.48 40.09
N VAL A 13 27.57 -14.28 40.71
CA VAL A 13 27.38 -13.32 41.81
C VAL A 13 28.01 -13.85 43.10
N GLU A 14 27.84 -15.14 43.41
CA GLU A 14 28.44 -15.76 44.60
C GLU A 14 29.97 -15.85 44.53
N SER A 15 30.54 -15.95 43.33
CA SER A 15 31.99 -16.07 43.11
C SER A 15 32.76 -14.73 43.22
N GLY A 16 32.10 -13.64 43.61
CA GLY A 16 32.75 -12.34 43.86
C GLY A 16 33.23 -11.62 42.59
N PHE A 17 32.70 -11.97 41.42
CA PHE A 17 32.98 -11.24 40.18
C PHE A 17 32.24 -9.90 40.20
N SER A 18 32.94 -8.82 40.56
CA SER A 18 32.40 -7.46 40.60
C SER A 18 31.79 -7.06 39.24
N ARG A 19 30.63 -6.39 39.30
CA ARG A 19 29.82 -5.86 38.18
C ARG A 19 30.55 -5.06 37.08
N ASN A 20 31.85 -4.80 37.20
CA ASN A 20 32.60 -3.88 36.35
C ASN A 20 33.55 -4.54 35.32
N VAL A 21 33.62 -5.88 35.23
CA VAL A 21 34.57 -6.56 34.31
C VAL A 21 33.90 -7.37 33.18
N LEU A 22 32.57 -7.39 33.09
CA LEU A 22 31.85 -8.00 31.97
C LEU A 22 30.88 -6.98 31.37
N ALA A 23 31.41 -5.97 30.68
CA ALA A 23 30.67 -5.28 29.63
C ALA A 23 30.57 -6.22 28.42
N LEU A 24 29.78 -7.29 28.57
CA LEU A 24 29.28 -7.98 27.39
C LEU A 24 28.32 -7.01 26.70
N PRO A 25 28.51 -6.70 25.41
CA PRO A 25 27.49 -5.96 24.68
C PRO A 25 26.18 -6.70 24.86
N ALA A 26 25.15 -6.00 25.32
CA ALA A 26 23.84 -6.58 25.54
C ALA A 26 23.46 -7.44 24.33
N PRO A 27 22.97 -8.68 24.53
CA PRO A 27 22.56 -9.51 23.42
C PRO A 27 21.56 -8.73 22.57
N LYS A 28 21.83 -8.58 21.27
CA LYS A 28 20.95 -7.92 20.28
C LYS A 28 19.52 -8.48 20.26
N THR A 29 19.25 -9.56 20.98
CA THR A 29 17.93 -10.11 21.26
C THR A 29 17.00 -9.17 22.04
N LEU A 30 17.51 -8.16 22.75
CA LEU A 30 16.68 -7.11 23.39
C LEU A 30 16.17 -6.04 22.41
N LEU A 31 16.58 -6.06 21.13
CA LEU A 31 16.04 -5.18 20.08
C LEU A 31 14.83 -5.79 19.35
N ILE A 32 14.18 -6.80 19.95
CA ILE A 32 12.95 -7.41 19.41
C ILE A 32 11.69 -6.64 19.86
N GLU A 33 11.81 -5.68 20.78
CA GLU A 33 10.65 -5.12 21.49
C GLU A 33 9.85 -4.01 20.78
N ASP A 34 10.16 -3.61 19.54
CA ASP A 34 9.37 -2.58 18.82
C ASP A 34 8.90 -2.96 17.40
N PHE A 35 9.42 -4.05 16.81
CA PHE A 35 9.02 -4.46 15.46
C PHE A 35 7.61 -5.07 15.45
N SER A 36 7.32 -6.02 16.35
CA SER A 36 6.02 -6.71 16.37
C SER A 36 4.84 -5.77 16.66
N ALA A 37 4.99 -4.83 17.59
CA ALA A 37 3.92 -3.91 17.96
C ALA A 37 3.62 -2.88 16.86
N LYS A 38 4.66 -2.44 16.13
CA LYS A 38 4.51 -1.52 14.99
C LYS A 38 3.88 -2.23 13.79
N ASP A 39 4.32 -3.44 13.49
CA ASP A 39 3.76 -4.28 12.42
C ASP A 39 2.28 -4.64 12.69
N GLU A 40 1.92 -4.88 13.96
CA GLU A 40 0.52 -5.10 14.37
C GLU A 40 -0.32 -3.82 14.26
N ALA A 41 0.18 -2.67 14.71
CA ALA A 41 -0.52 -1.39 14.61
C ALA A 41 -0.80 -1.03 13.14
N GLY A 42 0.20 -1.18 12.27
CA GLY A 42 0.07 -0.96 10.83
C GLY A 42 -1.00 -1.82 10.17
N THR A 43 -1.00 -3.11 10.51
CA THR A 43 -1.99 -4.08 10.01
C THR A 43 -3.41 -3.72 10.48
N VAL A 44 -3.58 -3.26 11.73
CA VAL A 44 -4.87 -2.79 12.25
C VAL A 44 -5.35 -1.54 11.52
N VAL A 45 -4.46 -0.58 11.27
CA VAL A 45 -4.80 0.63 10.51
C VAL A 45 -5.16 0.26 9.08
N PHE A 46 -4.38 -0.59 8.40
CA PHE A 46 -4.72 -1.10 7.07
C PHE A 46 -6.14 -1.69 7.04
N ALA A 47 -6.46 -2.60 7.96
CA ALA A 47 -7.75 -3.28 8.00
C ALA A 47 -8.95 -2.33 8.22
N ARG A 48 -8.74 -1.20 8.90
CA ARG A 48 -9.78 -0.18 9.13
C ARG A 48 -9.92 0.80 7.97
N THR A 49 -8.88 0.98 7.16
CA THR A 49 -8.80 2.06 6.17
C THR A 49 -8.97 1.54 4.74
N VAL A 50 -8.40 0.39 4.43
CA VAL A 50 -8.48 -0.29 3.12
C VAL A 50 -9.51 -1.42 3.22
N VAL A 51 -10.67 -1.21 2.62
CA VAL A 51 -11.85 -2.07 2.76
C VAL A 51 -12.44 -2.52 1.43
N GLU A 52 -12.01 -1.96 0.30
CA GLU A 52 -12.43 -2.44 -1.02
C GLU A 52 -11.88 -3.85 -1.27
N PRO A 53 -12.74 -4.87 -1.48
CA PRO A 53 -12.30 -6.27 -1.54
C PRO A 53 -11.19 -6.53 -2.55
N GLU A 54 -11.28 -5.94 -3.75
CA GLU A 54 -10.32 -6.13 -4.82
C GLU A 54 -8.94 -5.52 -4.51
N ILE A 55 -8.89 -4.51 -3.64
CA ILE A 55 -7.62 -3.95 -3.15
C ILE A 55 -7.10 -4.80 -1.98
N VAL A 56 -7.97 -5.17 -1.03
CA VAL A 56 -7.60 -5.99 0.12
C VAL A 56 -7.01 -7.33 -0.32
N GLU A 57 -7.67 -8.02 -1.24
CA GLU A 57 -7.28 -9.34 -1.75
C GLU A 57 -5.84 -9.35 -2.29
N VAL A 58 -5.44 -8.29 -3.00
CA VAL A 58 -4.14 -8.27 -3.70
C VAL A 58 -3.02 -7.59 -2.92
N SER A 59 -3.33 -6.92 -1.79
CA SER A 59 -2.37 -6.08 -1.08
C SER A 59 -2.19 -6.39 0.40
N ARG A 60 -3.20 -6.97 1.09
CA ARG A 60 -3.17 -7.15 2.56
C ARG A 60 -1.95 -7.92 3.05
N ASP A 61 -1.73 -9.11 2.50
CA ASP A 61 -0.68 -10.00 3.00
C ASP A 61 0.72 -9.47 2.63
N LEU A 62 0.83 -8.75 1.51
CA LEU A 62 2.06 -8.06 1.10
C LEU A 62 2.36 -6.88 2.03
N PHE A 63 1.35 -6.09 2.38
CA PHE A 63 1.49 -4.97 3.31
C PHE A 63 1.90 -5.47 4.70
N ALA A 64 1.20 -6.48 5.23
CA ALA A 64 1.49 -7.05 6.56
C ALA A 64 2.88 -7.71 6.66
N SER A 65 3.46 -8.12 5.53
CA SER A 65 4.82 -8.69 5.47
C SER A 65 5.90 -7.68 5.08
N GLY A 66 5.58 -6.37 5.03
CA GLY A 66 6.53 -5.31 4.71
C GLY A 66 6.87 -5.18 3.22
N HIS A 67 6.20 -5.92 2.33
CA HIS A 67 6.38 -5.83 0.87
C HIS A 67 5.58 -4.67 0.27
N TYR A 68 5.81 -3.46 0.81
CA TYR A 68 5.06 -2.25 0.49
C TYR A 68 5.02 -1.91 -1.01
N ASN A 69 6.18 -1.96 -1.68
CA ASN A 69 6.25 -1.74 -3.12
C ASN A 69 5.34 -2.69 -3.91
N LEU A 70 5.32 -3.98 -3.55
CA LEU A 70 4.46 -4.97 -4.21
C LEU A 70 2.98 -4.79 -3.86
N ALA A 71 2.66 -4.44 -2.62
CA ALA A 71 1.29 -4.15 -2.19
C ALA A 71 0.69 -3.01 -3.04
N VAL A 72 1.43 -1.89 -3.17
CA VAL A 72 1.04 -0.75 -3.99
C VAL A 72 0.97 -1.13 -5.47
N HIS A 73 1.97 -1.85 -5.99
CA HIS A 73 1.97 -2.32 -7.38
C HIS A 73 0.68 -3.06 -7.74
N ASN A 74 0.33 -4.04 -6.90
CA ASN A 74 -0.81 -4.91 -7.12
C ASN A 74 -2.14 -4.16 -7.00
N ALA A 75 -2.26 -3.25 -6.05
CA ALA A 75 -3.46 -2.42 -5.89
C ALA A 75 -3.73 -1.55 -7.13
N PHE A 76 -2.72 -0.83 -7.64
CA PHE A 76 -2.91 -0.01 -8.85
C PHE A 76 -3.11 -0.86 -10.11
N LYS A 77 -2.52 -2.06 -10.18
CA LYS A 77 -2.81 -3.03 -11.24
C LYS A 77 -4.27 -3.53 -11.18
N ALA A 78 -4.84 -3.70 -9.99
CA ALA A 78 -6.26 -4.05 -9.83
C ALA A 78 -7.17 -2.93 -10.35
N VAL A 79 -6.86 -1.67 -10.03
CA VAL A 79 -7.57 -0.48 -10.57
C VAL A 79 -7.50 -0.46 -12.10
N ASP A 80 -6.30 -0.63 -12.67
CA ASP A 80 -6.09 -0.64 -14.12
C ASP A 80 -6.91 -1.72 -14.82
N ASN A 81 -6.86 -2.95 -14.31
CA ASN A 81 -7.64 -4.07 -14.84
C ASN A 81 -9.14 -3.84 -14.75
N PHE A 82 -9.63 -3.26 -13.64
CA PHE A 82 -11.04 -2.95 -13.47
C PHE A 82 -11.51 -1.93 -14.52
N VAL A 83 -10.79 -0.81 -14.68
CA VAL A 83 -11.11 0.23 -15.66
C VAL A 83 -11.03 -0.32 -17.08
N ARG A 84 -9.98 -1.08 -17.41
CA ARG A 84 -9.81 -1.71 -18.73
C ARG A 84 -11.00 -2.59 -19.09
N THR A 85 -11.38 -3.48 -18.17
CA THR A 85 -12.53 -4.40 -18.35
C THR A 85 -13.84 -3.62 -18.49
N LYS A 86 -14.08 -2.66 -17.60
CA LYS A 86 -15.32 -1.91 -17.56
C LYS A 86 -15.50 -0.98 -18.76
N SER A 87 -14.44 -0.30 -19.17
CA SER A 87 -14.44 0.54 -20.38
C SER A 87 -14.49 -0.29 -21.67
N GLY A 88 -14.10 -1.57 -21.62
CA GLY A 88 -13.86 -2.35 -22.84
C GLY A 88 -12.74 -1.75 -23.70
N SER A 89 -11.82 -0.99 -23.09
CA SER A 89 -10.62 -0.54 -23.78
C SER A 89 -9.61 -1.67 -23.84
N GLY A 90 -8.93 -1.85 -24.97
CA GLY A 90 -7.80 -2.76 -25.09
C GLY A 90 -6.49 -2.18 -24.53
N GLN A 91 -6.55 -0.97 -23.97
CA GLN A 91 -5.40 -0.19 -23.52
C GLN A 91 -5.29 -0.28 -21.99
N SER A 92 -4.08 -0.14 -21.45
CA SER A 92 -3.77 -0.23 -20.01
C SER A 92 -2.88 0.92 -19.56
N GLY A 93 -2.74 1.10 -18.25
CA GLY A 93 -1.93 2.16 -17.66
C GLY A 93 -2.40 3.55 -18.10
N THR A 94 -1.47 4.48 -18.31
CA THR A 94 -1.78 5.89 -18.59
C THR A 94 -2.63 6.09 -19.86
N SER A 95 -2.35 5.36 -20.94
CA SER A 95 -3.14 5.45 -22.16
C SER A 95 -4.55 4.87 -21.96
N GLY A 96 -4.65 3.76 -21.23
CA GLY A 96 -5.93 3.15 -20.86
C GLY A 96 -6.84 4.12 -20.11
N MET A 97 -6.30 4.83 -19.11
CA MET A 97 -7.05 5.82 -18.33
C MET A 97 -7.54 7.00 -19.17
N ARG A 98 -6.66 7.54 -20.02
CA ARG A 98 -7.01 8.66 -20.92
C ARG A 98 -8.08 8.29 -21.94
N VAL A 99 -8.07 7.05 -22.43
CA VAL A 99 -9.10 6.53 -23.34
C VAL A 99 -10.40 6.26 -22.59
N ALA A 100 -10.33 5.70 -21.39
CA ALA A 100 -11.52 5.35 -20.61
C ALA A 100 -12.32 6.60 -20.19
N PHE A 101 -11.64 7.64 -19.72
CA PHE A 101 -12.26 8.84 -19.12
C PHE A 101 -12.05 10.11 -19.96
N ASN A 102 -11.85 9.99 -21.27
CA ASN A 102 -11.65 11.13 -22.17
C ASN A 102 -12.78 12.19 -22.05
N ASN A 103 -12.48 13.48 -22.14
CA ASN A 103 -13.53 14.51 -22.02
C ASN A 103 -14.45 14.57 -23.27
N LYS A 104 -13.89 14.36 -24.47
CA LYS A 104 -14.62 14.40 -25.75
C LYS A 104 -15.44 13.13 -25.98
N GLU A 105 -14.78 11.98 -25.94
CA GLU A 105 -15.37 10.67 -26.22
C GLU A 105 -15.05 9.67 -25.09
N PRO A 106 -15.60 9.86 -23.88
CA PRO A 106 -15.38 8.92 -22.78
C PRO A 106 -16.06 7.59 -23.03
N LYS A 107 -15.39 6.51 -22.61
CA LYS A 107 -16.02 5.19 -22.48
C LYS A 107 -16.73 5.02 -21.15
N LEU A 108 -16.31 5.79 -20.14
CA LEU A 108 -16.86 5.79 -18.80
C LEU A 108 -17.09 7.23 -18.33
N VAL A 109 -18.28 7.48 -17.80
CA VAL A 109 -18.72 8.79 -17.29
C VAL A 109 -19.26 8.67 -15.86
N TRP A 110 -19.29 9.79 -15.14
CA TRP A 110 -19.90 9.89 -13.81
C TRP A 110 -21.24 10.63 -13.80
N SER A 111 -21.55 11.33 -14.88
CA SER A 111 -22.72 12.19 -15.03
C SER A 111 -23.02 12.42 -16.51
N ASP A 112 -24.09 13.17 -16.80
CA ASP A 112 -24.49 13.52 -18.15
C ASP A 112 -23.63 14.64 -18.78
N ARG A 113 -22.74 15.27 -18.00
CA ARG A 113 -21.77 16.30 -18.45
C ARG A 113 -22.41 17.53 -19.07
N THR A 114 -23.59 17.91 -18.58
CA THR A 114 -24.43 19.00 -19.09
C THR A 114 -23.92 20.38 -18.67
N ASN A 115 -23.33 20.49 -17.48
CA ASN A 115 -22.78 21.74 -16.95
C ASN A 115 -21.23 21.70 -16.87
N ASP A 116 -20.62 22.87 -16.64
CA ASP A 116 -19.16 23.00 -16.57
C ASP A 116 -18.57 22.18 -15.42
N ALA A 117 -19.20 22.16 -14.25
CA ALA A 117 -18.69 21.40 -13.10
C ALA A 117 -18.62 19.88 -13.37
N GLU A 118 -19.59 19.32 -14.09
CA GLU A 118 -19.58 17.91 -14.48
C GLU A 118 -18.49 17.60 -15.52
N ARG A 119 -18.23 18.54 -16.44
CA ARG A 119 -17.13 18.42 -17.42
C ARG A 119 -15.77 18.53 -16.73
N ASP A 120 -15.64 19.44 -15.78
CA ASP A 120 -14.43 19.63 -14.98
C ASP A 120 -14.17 18.42 -14.08
N GLU A 121 -15.21 17.81 -13.49
CA GLU A 121 -15.09 16.56 -12.75
C GLU A 121 -14.57 15.43 -13.66
N GLN A 122 -15.16 15.28 -14.85
CA GLN A 122 -14.74 14.27 -15.81
C GLN A 122 -13.26 14.43 -16.18
N GLU A 123 -12.85 15.65 -16.55
CA GLU A 123 -11.48 15.96 -16.94
C GLU A 123 -10.50 15.82 -15.78
N GLY A 124 -10.85 16.36 -14.60
CA GLY A 124 -10.04 16.29 -13.40
C GLY A 124 -9.76 14.85 -12.99
N TYR A 125 -10.79 14.00 -12.92
CA TYR A 125 -10.57 12.60 -12.61
C TYR A 125 -9.81 11.86 -13.71
N SER A 126 -10.03 12.18 -14.98
CA SER A 126 -9.21 11.64 -16.08
C SER A 126 -7.72 11.91 -15.85
N HIS A 127 -7.36 13.13 -15.44
CA HIS A 127 -5.99 13.49 -15.07
C HIS A 127 -5.49 12.74 -13.84
N ILE A 128 -6.30 12.61 -12.78
CA ILE A 128 -5.92 11.89 -11.56
C ILE A 128 -5.66 10.41 -11.87
N PHE A 129 -6.54 9.74 -12.62
CA PHE A 129 -6.34 8.34 -13.02
C PHE A 129 -5.08 8.16 -13.88
N ALA A 130 -4.90 9.00 -14.90
CA ALA A 130 -3.73 8.93 -15.77
C ALA A 130 -2.43 9.24 -15.01
N GLY A 131 -2.46 10.24 -14.13
CA GLY A 131 -1.37 10.65 -13.27
C GLY A 131 -1.01 9.57 -12.25
N ALA A 132 -1.99 8.89 -11.66
CA ALA A 132 -1.74 7.75 -10.77
C ALA A 132 -1.03 6.60 -11.48
N MET A 133 -1.43 6.28 -12.72
CA MET A 133 -0.74 5.26 -13.49
C MET A 133 0.69 5.68 -13.85
N LEU A 134 0.89 6.94 -14.25
CA LEU A 134 2.18 7.46 -14.68
C LEU A 134 3.16 7.69 -13.51
N GLY A 135 2.69 8.28 -12.42
CA GLY A 135 3.52 8.76 -11.32
C GLY A 135 3.61 7.80 -10.13
N ILE A 136 2.69 6.84 -10.00
CA ILE A 136 2.71 5.87 -8.90
C ILE A 136 2.98 4.47 -9.45
N ARG A 137 2.07 3.95 -10.28
CA ARG A 137 2.16 2.56 -10.76
C ARG A 137 3.40 2.30 -11.59
N ASN A 138 3.77 3.21 -12.50
CA ASN A 138 4.92 3.02 -13.37
C ASN A 138 6.25 2.99 -12.61
N PRO A 139 6.60 3.97 -11.77
CA PRO A 139 7.83 3.90 -10.96
C PRO A 139 7.89 2.64 -10.10
N VAL A 140 6.80 2.29 -9.42
CA VAL A 140 6.70 1.07 -8.60
C VAL A 140 6.92 -0.22 -9.41
N THR A 141 6.65 -0.21 -10.72
CA THR A 141 6.87 -1.35 -11.62
C THR A 141 8.31 -1.46 -12.12
N HIS A 142 8.98 -0.32 -12.32
CA HIS A 142 10.27 -0.26 -13.01
C HIS A 142 11.45 -0.06 -12.05
N GLU A 143 11.19 0.41 -10.83
CA GLU A 143 12.19 0.66 -9.79
C GLU A 143 11.99 -0.26 -8.58
N PHE A 144 13.09 -0.64 -7.94
CA PHE A 144 13.07 -1.42 -6.70
C PHE A 144 13.00 -0.49 -5.49
N GLY A 145 12.14 -0.82 -4.53
CA GLY A 145 12.04 -0.06 -3.27
C GLY A 145 11.56 1.38 -3.44
N TRP A 146 10.83 1.68 -4.54
CA TRP A 146 10.24 3.02 -4.76
C TRP A 146 9.31 3.43 -3.63
N VAL A 147 8.55 2.45 -3.10
CA VAL A 147 7.80 2.58 -1.85
C VAL A 147 8.43 1.64 -0.83
N SER A 148 9.12 2.20 0.16
CA SER A 148 9.87 1.46 1.17
C SER A 148 9.30 1.56 2.58
N ASP A 149 8.43 2.54 2.84
CA ASP A 149 7.84 2.75 4.16
C ASP A 149 6.34 2.42 4.18
N GLU A 150 5.90 1.99 5.36
CA GLU A 150 4.55 1.54 5.65
C GLU A 150 3.50 2.64 5.44
N GLN A 151 3.81 3.86 5.89
CA GLN A 151 2.86 4.96 5.87
C GLN A 151 2.55 5.40 4.44
N THR A 152 3.59 5.62 3.63
CA THR A 152 3.43 5.94 2.20
C THR A 152 2.68 4.84 1.48
N ALA A 153 2.98 3.57 1.79
CA ALA A 153 2.26 2.44 1.21
C ALA A 153 0.76 2.49 1.54
N LEU A 154 0.41 2.73 2.81
CA LEU A 154 -0.97 2.85 3.25
C LEU A 154 -1.69 4.00 2.54
N GLU A 155 -1.06 5.18 2.45
CA GLU A 155 -1.62 6.35 1.75
C GLU A 155 -1.91 6.03 0.28
N LEU A 156 -0.97 5.40 -0.41
CA LEU A 156 -1.13 5.01 -1.82
C LEU A 156 -2.18 3.90 -2.01
N LEU A 157 -2.33 2.98 -1.05
CA LEU A 157 -3.39 1.97 -1.06
C LEU A 157 -4.77 2.61 -0.87
N VAL A 158 -4.89 3.64 -0.03
CA VAL A 158 -6.11 4.43 0.12
C VAL A 158 -6.43 5.20 -1.17
N VAL A 159 -5.43 5.74 -1.86
CA VAL A 159 -5.60 6.36 -3.19
C VAL A 159 -6.11 5.35 -4.20
N ALA A 160 -5.50 4.16 -4.28
CA ALA A 160 -5.95 3.09 -5.18
C ALA A 160 -7.40 2.68 -4.90
N GLN A 161 -7.76 2.54 -3.62
CA GLN A 161 -9.14 2.28 -3.20
C GLN A 161 -10.11 3.39 -3.64
N HIS A 162 -9.76 4.66 -3.44
CA HIS A 162 -10.60 5.78 -3.86
C HIS A 162 -10.85 5.75 -5.38
N LEU A 163 -9.79 5.53 -6.15
CA LEU A 163 -9.89 5.37 -7.60
C LEU A 163 -10.75 4.17 -8.00
N LEU A 164 -10.61 3.03 -7.32
CA LEU A 164 -11.46 1.87 -7.60
C LEU A 164 -12.94 2.19 -7.34
N ARG A 165 -13.27 2.82 -6.21
CA ARG A 165 -14.64 3.28 -5.92
C ARG A 165 -15.18 4.21 -6.99
N LYS A 166 -14.36 5.18 -7.40
CA LYS A 166 -14.72 6.13 -8.45
C LYS A 166 -14.96 5.42 -9.78
N ALA A 167 -14.15 4.42 -10.14
CA ALA A 167 -14.37 3.60 -11.33
C ALA A 167 -15.62 2.70 -11.22
N LYS A 168 -15.94 2.19 -10.03
CA LYS A 168 -17.13 1.35 -9.78
C LYS A 168 -18.44 2.12 -10.01
N VAL A 169 -18.50 3.40 -9.66
CA VAL A 169 -19.71 4.22 -9.88
C VAL A 169 -19.82 4.80 -11.29
N ALA A 170 -18.72 4.81 -12.08
CA ALA A 170 -18.77 5.24 -13.47
C ALA A 170 -19.63 4.27 -14.31
N TYR A 171 -20.30 4.76 -15.35
CA TYR A 171 -21.09 3.94 -16.27
C TYR A 171 -20.73 4.25 -17.73
N ARG A 172 -21.11 3.36 -18.64
CA ARG A 172 -20.96 3.63 -20.07
C ARG A 172 -22.07 4.59 -20.50
N PRO A 173 -21.75 5.72 -21.15
CA PRO A 173 -22.73 6.68 -21.62
C PRO A 173 -23.67 6.09 -22.68
#